data_AF-A0A6G3X752-F1
#
_entry.id   AF-A0A6G3X752-F1
#
_cell.length_a   1.000
_cell.length_b   1.000
_cell.length_c   1.000
_cell.angle_alpha   90.00
_cell.angle_beta   90.00
_cell.angle_gamma   90.00
#
_symmetry.space_group_name_H-M   'P 1'
#
loop_
_entity.id
_entity.type
_entity.pdbx_description
1 polymer ?
#
loop_
_entity_poly.entity_id
_entity_poly.type
_entity_poly.pdbx_seq_one_letter_code
_entity_poly.pdbx_strand_id
1 'polypeptide(L)'
;GHIELNRPLLPDTLDGLRGADAVLVPLLLGRGHHVKHDLPAATAAAPDVRTRIAAPLGPHPLLVEALYGRLVEAGWDPADEGG
;
A
#
# COMPACT_ATOMS: atom_id res chain seq x y z
N GLY A 1 0.54 -10.16 2.37
CA GLY A 1 -0.13 -10.23 3.68
C GLY A 1 -0.48 -8.86 4.20
N HIS A 2 -1.24 -8.79 5.28
CA HIS A 2 -1.61 -7.55 5.97
C HIS A 2 -0.81 -7.42 7.27
N ILE A 3 -0.72 -6.19 7.79
CA ILE A 3 0.11 -5.89 8.96
C ILE A 3 -0.50 -6.48 10.24
N GLU A 4 -1.80 -6.30 10.47
CA GLU A 4 -2.42 -6.70 11.76
C GLU A 4 -3.79 -7.37 11.63
N LEU A 5 -4.72 -6.81 10.86
CA LEU A 5 -6.14 -7.15 11.03
C LEU A 5 -6.64 -8.29 10.13
N ASN A 6 -5.99 -8.54 9.00
CA ASN A 6 -6.52 -9.42 7.95
C ASN A 6 -5.53 -10.51 7.56
N ARG A 7 -6.03 -11.72 7.32
CA ARG A 7 -5.20 -12.82 6.82
C ARG A 7 -5.04 -12.79 5.30
N PRO A 8 -3.94 -13.33 4.75
CA PRO A 8 -2.76 -13.80 5.49
C PRO A 8 -2.02 -12.63 6.13
N LEU A 9 -1.44 -12.84 7.32
CA LEU A 9 -0.60 -11.82 7.94
C LEU A 9 0.71 -11.70 7.17
N LEU A 10 1.37 -10.55 7.30
CA LEU A 10 2.65 -10.29 6.64
C LEU A 10 3.74 -11.30 7.04
N PRO A 11 3.92 -11.66 8.34
CA PRO A 11 4.88 -12.69 8.72
C PRO A 11 4.61 -14.04 8.05
N ASP A 12 3.37 -14.52 8.07
CA ASP A 12 2.98 -15.78 7.42
C ASP A 12 3.28 -15.76 5.91
N THR A 13 3.07 -14.60 5.28
CA THR A 13 3.36 -14.43 3.85
C THR A 13 4.87 -14.49 3.60
N LEU A 14 5.68 -13.86 4.45
CA LEU A 14 7.15 -13.86 4.30
C LEU A 14 7.74 -15.24 4.57
N ASP A 15 7.21 -15.98 5.54
CA ASP A 15 7.62 -17.36 5.82
C ASP A 15 7.44 -18.29 4.61
N GLY A 16 6.38 -18.08 3.82
CA GLY A 16 6.15 -18.81 2.57
C GLY A 16 7.10 -18.44 1.43
N LEU A 17 7.92 -17.39 1.59
CA LEU A 17 8.83 -16.85 0.57
C LEU A 17 10.31 -17.03 0.92
N ARG A 18 10.63 -17.87 1.91
CA ARG A 18 12.01 -18.15 2.33
C ARG A 18 12.89 -18.56 1.13
N GLY A 19 14.06 -17.92 1.01
CA GLY A 19 15.00 -18.15 -0.10
C GLY A 19 14.68 -17.37 -1.39
N ALA A 20 13.65 -16.54 -1.40
CA ALA A 20 13.28 -15.71 -2.54
C ALA A 20 13.50 -14.19 -2.29
N ASP A 21 13.47 -13.44 -3.38
CA ASP A 21 13.44 -11.97 -3.37
C ASP A 21 11.98 -11.49 -3.37
N ALA A 22 11.66 -10.48 -2.54
CA ALA A 22 10.31 -9.93 -2.44
C ALA A 22 10.30 -8.40 -2.42
N VAL A 23 9.28 -7.80 -3.04
CA VAL A 23 9.02 -6.35 -2.98
C VAL A 23 7.72 -6.11 -2.21
N LEU A 24 7.81 -5.41 -1.08
CA LEU A 24 6.66 -4.98 -0.30
C LEU A 24 6.17 -3.64 -0.87
N VAL A 25 4.94 -3.63 -1.41
CA VAL A 25 4.28 -2.43 -1.96
C VAL A 25 3.19 -1.99 -0.99
N PRO A 26 3.38 -0.90 -0.22
CA PRO A 26 2.38 -0.42 0.72
C PRO A 26 1.19 0.20 -0.05
N LEU A 27 0.01 -0.40 0.07
CA LEU A 27 -1.23 0.14 -0.50
C LEU A 27 -1.81 1.25 0.39
N LEU A 28 -1.05 2.31 0.57
CA LEU A 28 -1.43 3.48 1.37
C LEU A 28 -1.26 4.74 0.54
N LEU A 29 -2.26 5.62 0.60
CA LEU A 29 -2.25 6.90 -0.09
C LEU A 29 -1.23 7.89 0.50
N GLY A 30 -0.83 7.70 1.77
CA GLY A 30 0.13 8.53 2.46
C GLY A 30 1.02 7.75 3.43
N ARG A 31 2.03 8.43 3.98
CA ARG A 31 2.96 7.86 4.98
C ARG A 31 2.26 7.76 6.34
N GLY A 32 1.52 6.68 6.59
CA GLY A 32 1.00 6.36 7.93
C GLY A 32 2.13 6.14 8.94
N HIS A 33 1.97 6.61 10.19
CA HIS A 33 3.00 6.48 11.23
C HIS A 33 3.32 5.02 11.56
N HIS A 34 2.30 4.15 11.63
CA HIS A 34 2.45 2.72 11.96
C HIS A 34 3.30 1.98 10.91
N VAL A 35 3.00 2.20 9.62
CA VAL A 35 3.64 1.48 8.51
C VAL A 35 5.13 1.77 8.35
N LYS A 36 5.58 2.96 8.79
CA LYS A 36 7.02 3.28 8.80
C LYS A 36 7.83 2.39 9.76
N HIS A 37 7.20 1.84 10.79
CA HIS A 37 7.87 1.00 11.78
C HIS A 37 7.56 -0.48 11.55
N ASP A 38 6.32 -0.81 11.24
CA ASP A 38 5.87 -2.20 11.17
C ASP A 38 6.47 -2.94 9.97
N LEU A 39 6.57 -2.28 8.80
CA LEU A 39 7.15 -2.93 7.62
C LEU A 39 8.64 -3.21 7.81
N PRO A 40 9.49 -2.25 8.21
CA PRO A 40 10.88 -2.56 8.53
C PRO A 40 11.03 -3.64 9.61
N ALA A 41 10.23 -3.60 10.68
CA ALA A 41 10.28 -4.61 11.74
C ALA A 41 9.92 -6.01 11.22
N ALA A 42 8.87 -6.12 10.41
CA ALA A 42 8.47 -7.38 9.79
C ALA A 42 9.54 -7.93 8.83
N THR A 43 10.20 -7.05 8.04
CA THR A 43 11.30 -7.48 7.18
C THR A 43 12.53 -7.93 7.97
N ALA A 44 12.85 -7.25 9.08
CA ALA A 44 13.95 -7.64 9.96
C ALA A 44 13.71 -8.98 10.66
N ALA A 45 12.44 -9.31 10.93
CA ALA A 45 12.04 -10.60 11.50
C ALA A 45 12.08 -11.77 10.50
N ALA A 46 12.25 -11.51 9.20
CA ALA A 46 12.33 -12.50 8.13
C ALA A 46 13.63 -12.39 7.33
N PRO A 47 14.81 -12.59 7.95
CA PRO A 47 16.12 -12.37 7.32
C PRO A 47 16.42 -13.30 6.13
N ASP A 48 15.73 -14.44 6.05
CA ASP A 48 15.87 -15.42 4.97
C ASP A 48 15.12 -15.02 3.68
N VAL A 49 14.45 -13.86 3.68
CA VAL A 49 13.80 -13.27 2.51
C VAL A 49 14.50 -11.96 2.18
N ARG A 50 14.96 -11.82 0.93
CA ARG A 50 15.58 -10.56 0.50
C ARG A 50 14.49 -9.57 0.13
N THR A 51 14.09 -8.76 1.10
CA THR A 51 12.99 -7.81 0.94
C THR A 51 13.46 -6.42 0.51
N ARG A 52 12.71 -5.77 -0.38
CA ARG A 52 12.77 -4.33 -0.67
C ARG A 52 11.41 -3.71 -0.40
N ILE A 53 11.38 -2.52 0.19
CA ILE A 53 10.13 -1.78 0.44
C ILE A 53 10.02 -0.70 -0.64
N ALA A 54 8.95 -0.75 -1.42
CA ALA A 54 8.65 0.29 -2.42
C ALA A 54 8.21 1.59 -1.74
N ALA A 55 8.34 2.71 -2.46
CA ALA A 55 7.76 3.96 -2.00
C ALA A 55 6.23 3.84 -1.85
N PRO A 56 5.61 4.51 -0.87
CA PRO A 56 4.16 4.64 -0.80
C PRO A 56 3.62 5.28 -2.09
N LEU A 57 2.39 4.94 -2.48
CA LEU A 57 1.79 5.42 -3.72
C LEU A 57 1.75 6.96 -3.81
N GLY A 58 1.49 7.65 -2.69
CA GLY A 58 1.53 9.11 -2.61
C GLY A 58 0.50 9.80 -3.54
N PRO A 59 0.64 11.12 -3.78
CA PRO A 59 -0.15 11.81 -4.80
C PRO A 59 0.36 11.40 -6.19
N HIS A 60 -0.27 10.38 -6.77
CA HIS A 60 0.05 9.86 -8.09
C HIS A 60 -1.02 10.27 -9.11
N PRO A 61 -0.67 10.68 -10.35
CA PRO A 61 -1.66 11.08 -11.36
C PRO A 61 -2.78 10.05 -11.56
N LEU A 62 -2.43 8.76 -11.66
CA LEU A 62 -3.42 7.68 -11.76
C LEU A 62 -4.39 7.59 -10.56
N LEU A 63 -3.97 8.00 -9.36
CA LEU A 63 -4.86 8.05 -8.20
C LEU A 63 -5.83 9.24 -8.27
N VAL A 64 -5.36 10.37 -8.83
CA VAL A 64 -6.22 11.53 -9.09
C VAL A 64 -7.25 11.19 -10.17
N GLU A 65 -6.84 10.53 -11.25
CA GLU A 65 -7.75 10.05 -12.30
C GLU A 65 -8.78 9.06 -11.77
N ALA A 66 -8.35 8.10 -10.92
CA ALA A 66 -9.26 7.17 -10.28
C ALA A 66 -10.26 7.87 -9.37
N LEU A 67 -9.82 8.87 -8.59
CA LEU A 67 -10.71 9.68 -7.76
C LEU A 67 -11.71 10.48 -8.60
N TYR A 68 -11.24 11.13 -9.67
CA TYR A 68 -12.08 11.86 -10.61
C TYR A 68 -13.16 10.95 -11.21
N GLY A 69 -12.78 9.74 -11.67
CA GLY A 69 -13.73 8.75 -12.17
C GLY A 69 -14.80 8.36 -11.14
N ARG A 70 -14.41 8.17 -9.87
CA ARG A 70 -15.35 7.88 -8.78
C ARG A 70 -16.30 9.05 -8.48
N LEU A 71 -15.85 10.29 -8.59
CA LEU A 71 -16.71 11.47 -8.43
C LEU A 71 -17.74 11.56 -9.55
N VAL A 72 -17.30 11.41 -10.80
CA VAL A 72 -18.20 11.42 -11.97
C VAL A 72 -19.25 10.30 -11.87
N GLU A 73 -18.84 9.09 -11.49
CA GLU A 73 -19.77 7.98 -11.24
C GLU A 73 -20.77 8.25 -10.12
N ALA A 74 -20.39 9.05 -9.12
CA ALA A 74 -21.27 9.47 -8.03
C ALA A 74 -22.23 10.62 -8.44
N GLY A 75 -22.18 11.07 -9.69
CA GLY A 75 -23.04 12.12 -10.24
C GLY A 75 -22.50 13.54 -10.04
N TRP A 76 -21.22 13.68 -9.70
CA TRP A 76 -20.57 14.99 -9.70
C TRP A 76 -20.35 15.46 -11.14
N ASP A 77 -20.84 16.65 -11.47
CA ASP A 77 -20.57 17.31 -12.75
C ASP A 77 -19.38 18.27 -12.58
N PRO A 78 -18.28 18.10 -13.35
CA PRO A 78 -17.18 19.06 -13.37
C PRO A 78 -17.61 20.49 -13.72
N ALA A 79 -18.75 20.66 -14.39
CA ALA A 79 -19.33 21.97 -14.71
C ALA A 79 -20.02 22.65 -13.52
N ASP A 80 -20.24 21.96 -12.39
CA ASP A 80 -20.78 22.54 -11.15
C ASP A 80 -19.75 23.43 -10.42
N GLU A 81 -18.47 23.45 -10.84
CA GLU A 81 -17.49 24.45 -10.40
C GLU A 81 -17.76 25.82 -11.06
N GLY A 82 -18.81 26.51 -10.60
CA GLY A 82 -19.10 27.88 -11.02
C GLY A 82 -20.54 28.32 -10.81
N GLY A 83 -20.94 28.54 -9.55
CA GLY A 83 -22.18 29.24 -9.16
C GLY A 83 -21.92 30.23 -8.03
#